data_AF-A0A4Y3J2B7-F1
#
_entry.id   AF-A0A4Y3J2B7-F1
#
_cell.length_a   1.000
_cell.length_b   1.000
_cell.length_c   1.000
_cell.angle_alpha   90.00
_cell.angle_beta   90.00
_cell.angle_gamma   90.00
#
_symmetry.space_group_name_H-M   'P 1'
#
loop_
_entity.id
_entity.type
_entity.pdbx_description
1 polymer ?
#
loop_
_entity_poly.entity_id
_entity_poly.type
_entity_poly.pdbx_seq_one_letter_code
_entity_poly.pdbx_strand_id
1 'polypeptide(L)'
;MNDFLTVTGWIIGVVSIGYAYLSGKKSDEKFSSILNKLASQPIEILAILSSPNENKVIELYDFQNRVNEPYVLSKFDIDNDGEDEIFIQSGAGPYSCKLEIYNYIKDPDEPTLQLMDTVVVSTTAGYIFTDIDNDGMLEIITNDNSIKADKPYVLGFRDRVIFKFVDKKIKEISRLELYTEEEMTSRLEAFEKENFS
;
A
#
# COMPACT_ATOMS: atom_id res chain seq x y z
N MET A 1 -28.05 22.10 62.21
CA MET A 1 -28.26 20.82 61.52
C MET A 1 -27.97 21.01 60.02
N ASN A 2 -26.72 21.36 59.66
CA ASN A 2 -26.32 21.66 58.26
C ASN A 2 -24.89 21.20 57.91
N ASP A 3 -24.14 20.54 58.81
CA ASP A 3 -22.71 20.27 58.53
C ASP A 3 -22.46 18.99 57.74
N PHE A 4 -23.21 17.92 57.99
CA PHE A 4 -22.90 16.61 57.40
C PHE A 4 -23.13 16.56 55.87
N LEU A 5 -24.25 17.13 55.40
CA LEU A 5 -24.59 17.21 53.97
C LEU A 5 -23.66 18.15 53.20
N THR A 6 -23.19 19.22 53.84
CA THR A 6 -22.31 20.20 53.21
C THR A 6 -20.89 19.62 53.07
N VAL A 7 -20.36 18.99 54.13
CA VAL A 7 -19.03 18.35 54.10
C VAL A 7 -18.98 17.19 53.12
N THR A 8 -20.01 16.35 53.07
CA THR A 8 -20.08 15.24 52.11
C THR A 8 -20.20 15.73 50.65
N GLY A 9 -20.93 16.81 50.40
CA GLY A 9 -21.01 17.45 49.09
C GLY A 9 -19.65 17.97 48.59
N TRP A 10 -18.85 18.59 49.46
CA TRP A 10 -17.50 19.04 49.12
C TRP A 10 -16.55 17.87 48.83
N ILE A 11 -16.62 16.78 49.60
CA ILE A 11 -15.79 15.59 49.37
C ILE A 11 -16.12 14.95 48.02
N ILE A 12 -17.41 14.78 47.70
CA ILE A 12 -17.85 14.21 46.42
C ILE A 12 -17.42 15.13 45.27
N GLY A 13 -17.56 16.45 45.41
CA GLY A 13 -17.13 17.42 44.41
C GLY A 13 -15.63 17.34 44.13
N VAL A 14 -14.79 17.33 45.16
CA VAL A 14 -13.32 17.25 45.02
C VAL A 14 -12.88 15.91 44.43
N VAL A 15 -13.49 14.79 44.85
CA VAL A 15 -13.19 13.46 44.30
C VAL A 15 -13.62 13.37 42.84
N SER A 16 -14.77 13.94 42.47
CA SER A 16 -15.26 13.95 41.08
C SER A 16 -14.36 14.80 40.17
N ILE A 17 -13.91 15.96 40.66
CA ILE A 17 -12.96 16.83 39.94
C ILE A 17 -11.60 16.15 39.82
N GLY A 18 -11.11 15.50 40.88
CA GLY A 18 -9.86 14.75 40.84
C GLY A 18 -9.92 13.56 39.88
N TYR A 19 -11.04 12.82 39.87
CA TYR A 19 -11.26 11.72 38.94
C TYR A 19 -11.36 12.22 37.50
N ALA A 20 -12.09 13.31 37.24
CA ALA A 20 -12.20 13.93 35.91
C ALA A 20 -10.86 14.49 35.40
N TYR A 21 -10.04 15.05 36.29
CA TYR A 21 -8.71 15.54 35.96
C TYR A 21 -7.73 14.40 35.65
N LEU A 22 -7.76 13.32 36.45
CA LEU A 22 -6.94 12.13 36.21
C LEU A 22 -7.40 11.35 34.97
N SER A 23 -8.71 11.23 34.74
CA SER A 23 -9.24 10.59 33.54
C SER A 23 -8.98 11.44 32.29
N GLY A 24 -9.09 12.76 32.41
CA GLY A 24 -8.76 13.72 31.34
C GLY A 24 -7.28 13.66 30.96
N LYS A 25 -6.37 13.70 31.94
CA LYS A 25 -4.93 13.60 31.69
C LYS A 25 -4.54 12.26 31.07
N LYS A 26 -5.13 11.15 31.54
CA LYS A 26 -4.89 9.81 30.97
C LYS A 26 -5.48 9.68 29.55
N SER A 27 -6.60 10.34 29.28
CA SER A 27 -7.20 10.46 27.95
C SER A 27 -6.34 11.30 27.02
N ASP A 28 -5.82 12.44 27.49
CA ASP A 28 -4.97 13.35 26.71
C ASP A 28 -3.61 12.73 26.42
N GLU A 29 -3.03 11.98 27.36
CA GLU A 29 -1.79 11.21 27.14
C GLU A 29 -2.02 10.05 26.15
N LYS A 30 -3.15 9.34 26.26
CA LYS A 30 -3.52 8.27 25.31
C LYS A 30 -3.82 8.85 23.92
N PHE A 31 -4.54 9.97 23.84
CA PHE A 31 -4.87 10.67 22.61
C PHE A 31 -3.65 11.30 21.96
N SER A 32 -2.74 11.91 22.73
CA SER A 32 -1.45 12.42 22.26
C SER A 32 -0.50 11.30 21.83
N SER A 33 -0.51 10.17 22.53
CA SER A 33 0.23 8.97 22.14
C SER A 33 -0.32 8.39 20.84
N ILE A 34 -1.64 8.28 20.71
CA ILE A 34 -2.31 7.83 19.48
C ILE A 34 -2.03 8.82 18.36
N LEU A 35 -2.16 10.14 18.57
CA LEU A 35 -1.83 11.17 17.58
C LEU A 35 -0.35 11.18 17.19
N ASN A 36 0.58 10.97 18.12
CA ASN A 36 2.01 10.89 17.79
C ASN A 36 2.36 9.56 17.09
N LYS A 37 1.64 8.47 17.38
CA LYS A 37 1.78 7.18 16.67
C LYS A 37 1.09 7.18 15.30
N LEU A 38 -0.03 7.89 15.16
CA LEU A 38 -0.70 8.20 13.90
C LEU A 38 0.12 9.23 13.10
N ALA A 39 0.81 10.16 13.74
CA ALA A 39 1.79 10.99 13.04
C ALA A 39 2.98 10.14 12.52
N SER A 40 3.17 8.92 13.03
CA SER A 40 4.12 7.93 12.52
C SER A 40 3.53 6.86 11.57
N GLN A 41 2.20 6.81 11.39
CA GLN A 41 1.49 5.97 10.42
C GLN A 41 0.55 6.84 9.59
N PRO A 42 0.79 7.00 8.29
CA PRO A 42 0.42 8.18 7.51
C PRO A 42 -1.04 8.59 7.72
N ILE A 43 -1.23 9.74 8.38
CA ILE A 43 -2.52 10.45 8.52
C ILE A 43 -3.20 10.61 7.15
N GLU A 44 -2.43 10.69 6.07
CA GLU A 44 -2.94 10.70 4.70
C GLU A 44 -3.56 9.37 4.25
N ILE A 45 -3.02 8.20 4.65
CA ILE A 45 -3.68 6.91 4.33
C ILE A 45 -5.00 6.78 5.10
N LEU A 46 -5.07 7.26 6.35
CA LEU A 46 -6.32 7.29 7.12
C LEU A 46 -7.33 8.31 6.56
N ALA A 47 -6.88 9.46 6.07
CA ALA A 47 -7.72 10.40 5.35
C ALA A 47 -8.24 9.81 4.03
N ILE A 48 -7.44 9.01 3.32
CA ILE A 48 -7.82 8.29 2.11
C ILE A 48 -8.78 7.12 2.41
N LEU A 49 -8.60 6.41 3.53
CA LEU A 49 -9.55 5.41 4.02
C LEU A 49 -10.96 6.00 4.23
N SER A 50 -11.06 7.28 4.58
CA SER A 50 -12.33 8.01 4.74
C SER A 50 -12.90 8.64 3.47
N SER A 51 -12.19 8.60 2.34
CA SER A 51 -12.59 9.24 1.08
C SER A 51 -13.14 8.22 0.07
N PRO A 52 -14.29 8.49 -0.58
CA PRO A 52 -14.80 7.63 -1.65
C PRO A 52 -13.83 7.65 -2.84
N ASN A 53 -13.44 6.46 -3.28
CA ASN A 53 -12.44 6.19 -4.31
C ASN A 53 -12.44 7.16 -5.50
N GLU A 54 -11.31 7.84 -5.71
CA GLU A 54 -10.88 8.33 -7.02
C GLU A 54 -9.36 8.11 -7.12
N ASN A 55 -8.89 7.61 -8.27
CA ASN A 55 -7.47 7.45 -8.60
C ASN A 55 -6.74 8.80 -8.45
N LYS A 56 -6.19 9.06 -7.26
CA LYS A 56 -5.52 10.32 -6.94
C LYS A 56 -4.03 10.09 -6.78
N VAL A 57 -3.25 10.78 -7.60
CA VAL A 57 -1.80 10.90 -7.40
C VAL A 57 -1.59 11.88 -6.23
N ILE A 58 -0.86 11.46 -5.20
CA ILE A 58 -0.64 12.24 -3.99
C ILE A 58 0.86 12.42 -3.80
N GLU A 59 1.30 13.68 -3.65
CA GLU A 59 2.66 14.02 -3.24
C GLU A 59 2.67 14.15 -1.71
N LEU A 60 3.33 13.23 -1.01
CA LEU A 60 3.39 13.24 0.46
C LEU A 60 4.53 14.17 0.91
N TYR A 61 4.21 15.18 1.70
CA TYR A 61 5.23 15.94 2.44
C TYR A 61 5.60 15.16 3.71
N ASP A 62 6.89 14.82 3.79
CA ASP A 62 7.63 14.46 5.00
C ASP A 62 7.49 13.02 5.55
N PHE A 63 7.88 12.04 4.73
CA PHE A 63 8.44 10.78 5.23
C PHE A 63 9.91 11.01 5.55
N GLN A 64 10.29 10.98 6.83
CA GLN A 64 11.69 11.09 7.27
C GLN A 64 12.61 10.19 6.42
N ASN A 65 13.24 10.83 5.44
CA ASN A 65 14.32 10.40 4.56
C ASN A 65 14.11 9.25 3.54
N ARG A 66 12.89 8.90 3.05
CA ARG A 66 12.79 7.83 2.01
C ARG A 66 11.86 7.97 0.81
N VAL A 67 10.98 8.95 0.66
CA VAL A 67 10.02 8.90 -0.48
C VAL A 67 9.74 10.28 -1.06
N ASN A 68 10.48 10.64 -2.11
CA ASN A 68 10.10 11.67 -3.08
C ASN A 68 9.52 11.04 -4.37
N GLU A 69 9.18 9.75 -4.34
CA GLU A 69 8.70 9.04 -5.52
C GLU A 69 7.16 9.04 -5.56
N PRO A 70 6.54 9.42 -6.69
CA PRO A 70 5.10 9.40 -6.84
C PRO A 70 4.57 7.97 -6.69
N TYR A 71 3.37 7.84 -6.12
CA TYR A 71 2.70 6.56 -5.94
C TYR A 71 1.22 6.66 -6.34
N VAL A 72 0.62 5.51 -6.59
CA VAL A 72 -0.82 5.33 -6.86
C VAL A 72 -1.40 4.47 -5.76
N LEU A 73 -2.55 4.90 -5.22
CA LEU A 73 -3.30 4.15 -4.22
C LEU A 73 -4.61 3.65 -4.83
N SER A 74 -4.96 2.40 -4.53
CA SER A 74 -6.23 1.79 -4.89
C SER A 74 -6.77 0.93 -3.75
N LYS A 75 -8.06 0.59 -3.78
CA LYS A 75 -8.71 -0.28 -2.80
C LYS A 75 -9.54 -1.34 -3.51
N PHE A 76 -9.36 -2.60 -3.10
CA PHE A 76 -10.10 -3.74 -3.62
C PHE A 76 -10.20 -4.81 -2.55
N ASP A 77 -11.35 -5.43 -2.39
CA ASP A 77 -11.49 -6.74 -1.72
C ASP A 77 -10.85 -7.81 -2.61
N ILE A 78 -9.57 -8.12 -2.38
CA ILE A 78 -8.79 -8.99 -3.27
C ILE A 78 -8.89 -10.47 -2.87
N ASP A 79 -9.26 -10.74 -1.63
CA ASP A 79 -9.45 -12.10 -1.14
C ASP A 79 -10.90 -12.47 -0.79
N ASN A 80 -11.85 -11.63 -1.18
CA ASN A 80 -13.29 -11.84 -1.08
C ASN A 80 -13.74 -12.13 0.36
N ASP A 81 -13.15 -11.45 1.34
CA ASP A 81 -13.53 -11.54 2.74
C ASP A 81 -14.58 -10.48 3.15
N GLY A 82 -14.94 -9.58 2.22
CA GLY A 82 -15.92 -8.53 2.39
C GLY A 82 -15.34 -7.19 2.86
N GLU A 83 -14.02 -7.11 3.05
CA GLU A 83 -13.31 -5.88 3.39
C GLU A 83 -12.29 -5.53 2.29
N ASP A 84 -12.12 -4.23 2.01
CA ASP A 84 -11.15 -3.79 1.00
C ASP A 84 -9.72 -3.81 1.56
N GLU A 85 -8.79 -4.42 0.82
CA GLU A 85 -7.35 -4.22 0.97
C GLU A 85 -6.88 -2.92 0.32
N ILE A 86 -5.76 -2.38 0.81
CA ILE A 86 -5.09 -1.20 0.25
C ILE A 86 -3.94 -1.63 -0.65
N PHE A 87 -3.93 -1.10 -1.87
CA PHE A 87 -2.92 -1.32 -2.88
C PHE A 87 -2.09 -0.05 -3.06
N ILE A 88 -0.77 -0.16 -2.93
CA ILE A 88 0.15 0.96 -3.14
C ILE A 88 1.13 0.57 -4.26
N GLN A 89 1.04 1.28 -5.38
CA GLN A 89 1.98 1.18 -6.47
C GLN A 89 2.98 2.33 -6.39
N SER A 90 4.27 2.03 -6.40
CA SER A 90 5.33 3.03 -6.26
C SER A 90 6.54 2.68 -7.12
N GLY A 91 7.45 3.64 -7.28
CA GLY A 91 8.77 3.37 -7.84
C GLY A 91 9.57 2.40 -6.96
N ALA A 92 10.44 1.61 -7.59
CA ALA A 92 11.35 0.69 -6.92
C ALA A 92 12.77 0.87 -7.46
N GLY A 93 13.26 2.10 -7.41
CA GLY A 93 14.46 2.52 -8.14
C GLY A 93 14.12 3.04 -9.54
N PRO A 94 15.13 3.32 -10.37
CA PRO A 94 14.98 4.22 -11.52
C PRO A 94 14.09 3.69 -12.65
N TYR A 95 13.90 2.38 -12.74
CA TYR A 95 13.18 1.76 -13.87
C TYR A 95 12.27 0.60 -13.47
N SER A 96 11.88 0.55 -12.20
CA SER A 96 11.11 -0.56 -11.64
C SER A 96 9.89 -0.03 -10.90
N CYS A 97 8.86 -0.86 -10.80
CA CYS A 97 7.63 -0.55 -10.10
C CYS A 97 7.33 -1.65 -9.09
N LYS A 98 6.96 -1.24 -7.88
CA LYS A 98 6.57 -2.12 -6.78
C LYS A 98 5.08 -1.96 -6.52
N LEU A 99 4.43 -3.09 -6.27
CA LEU A 99 3.11 -3.15 -5.65
C LEU A 99 3.24 -3.71 -4.24
N GLU A 100 2.58 -3.06 -3.30
CA GLU A 100 2.39 -3.52 -1.93
C GLU A 100 0.89 -3.63 -1.63
N ILE A 101 0.48 -4.73 -1.01
CA ILE A 101 -0.91 -4.98 -0.58
C ILE A 101 -0.94 -4.99 0.95
N TYR A 102 -1.79 -4.16 1.52
CA TYR A 102 -1.94 -4.01 2.96
C TYR A 102 -3.37 -4.35 3.40
N ASN A 103 -3.49 -5.08 4.49
CA ASN A 103 -4.73 -5.19 5.24
C ASN A 103 -4.84 -4.00 6.22
N TYR A 104 -6.05 -3.47 6.39
CA TYR A 104 -6.34 -2.46 7.39
C TYR A 104 -7.00 -3.08 8.63
N ILE A 105 -6.22 -3.18 9.72
CA ILE A 105 -6.70 -3.69 10.99
C ILE A 105 -7.44 -2.56 11.72
N LYS A 106 -8.77 -2.70 11.80
CA LYS A 106 -9.69 -1.77 12.49
C LYS A 106 -9.76 -2.05 14.00
N ASP A 107 -8.61 -2.00 14.69
CA ASP A 107 -8.61 -2.01 16.15
C ASP A 107 -9.00 -0.61 16.68
N PRO A 108 -10.01 -0.49 17.57
CA PRO A 108 -10.41 0.81 18.13
C PRO A 108 -9.32 1.56 18.88
N ASP A 109 -8.35 0.85 19.45
CA ASP A 109 -7.26 1.40 20.25
C ASP A 109 -5.94 1.54 19.46
N GLU A 110 -5.72 0.71 18.43
CA GLU A 110 -4.49 0.72 17.61
C GLU A 110 -4.76 0.34 16.14
N PRO A 111 -5.41 1.24 15.34
CA PRO A 111 -5.62 0.98 13.93
C PRO A 111 -4.27 0.90 13.21
N THR A 112 -4.09 -0.10 12.35
CA THR A 112 -2.79 -0.28 11.69
C THR A 112 -2.89 -0.93 10.31
N LEU A 113 -1.87 -0.68 9.49
CA LEU A 113 -1.68 -1.33 8.19
C LEU A 113 -0.73 -2.50 8.35
N GLN A 114 -1.18 -3.68 7.94
CA GLN A 114 -0.35 -4.87 7.90
C GLN A 114 -0.02 -5.22 6.46
N LEU A 115 1.26 -5.19 6.10
CA LEU A 115 1.71 -5.65 4.79
C LEU A 115 1.39 -7.15 4.65
N MET A 116 0.61 -7.49 3.62
CA MET A 116 0.26 -8.88 3.30
C MET A 116 1.29 -9.48 2.36
N ASP A 117 1.56 -8.77 1.26
CA ASP A 117 2.57 -9.19 0.29
C ASP A 117 3.03 -8.03 -0.60
N THR A 118 4.12 -8.27 -1.34
CA THR A 118 4.68 -7.31 -2.27
C THR A 118 5.25 -8.00 -3.50
N VAL A 119 5.15 -7.33 -4.65
CA VAL A 119 5.79 -7.76 -5.90
C VAL A 119 6.49 -6.57 -6.54
N VAL A 120 7.62 -6.83 -7.19
CA VAL A 120 8.40 -5.83 -7.92
C VAL A 120 8.62 -6.34 -9.33
N VAL A 121 8.38 -5.48 -10.32
CA VAL A 121 8.74 -5.72 -11.71
C VAL A 121 9.79 -4.73 -12.18
N SER A 122 10.60 -5.14 -13.14
CA SER A 122 11.72 -4.37 -13.66
C SER A 122 11.30 -3.37 -14.74
N THR A 123 10.09 -2.81 -14.61
CA THR A 123 9.55 -1.80 -15.52
C THR A 123 8.75 -0.76 -14.75
N THR A 124 8.54 0.40 -15.36
CA THR A 124 7.70 1.47 -14.81
C THR A 124 6.24 1.37 -15.30
N ALA A 125 5.81 0.21 -15.81
CA ALA A 125 4.49 0.07 -16.44
C ALA A 125 3.32 0.16 -15.45
N GLY A 126 3.59 0.02 -14.14
CA GLY A 126 2.55 -0.04 -13.11
C GLY A 126 1.76 -1.35 -13.17
N TYR A 127 0.66 -1.40 -12.44
CA TYR A 127 -0.21 -2.56 -12.30
C TYR A 127 -1.66 -2.18 -12.60
N ILE A 128 -2.34 -3.07 -13.33
CA ILE A 128 -3.75 -2.96 -13.68
C ILE A 128 -4.50 -4.10 -12.97
N PHE A 129 -5.67 -3.79 -12.42
CA PHE A 129 -6.51 -4.76 -11.72
C PHE A 129 -7.77 -5.01 -12.53
N THR A 130 -8.05 -6.27 -12.87
CA THR A 130 -9.22 -6.65 -13.66
C THR A 130 -9.48 -8.13 -13.46
N ASP A 131 -10.74 -8.49 -13.28
CA ASP A 131 -11.23 -9.87 -13.38
C ASP A 131 -11.33 -10.24 -14.87
N ILE A 132 -10.32 -10.94 -15.40
CA ILE A 132 -10.24 -11.26 -16.83
C ILE A 132 -11.01 -12.50 -17.22
N ASP A 133 -11.24 -13.42 -16.28
CA ASP A 133 -11.91 -14.70 -16.51
C ASP A 133 -13.34 -14.76 -15.95
N ASN A 134 -13.80 -13.68 -15.31
CA ASN A 134 -15.11 -13.52 -14.67
C ASN A 134 -15.34 -14.52 -13.53
N ASP A 135 -14.30 -14.87 -12.78
CA ASP A 135 -14.41 -15.75 -11.61
C ASP A 135 -14.71 -15.01 -10.30
N GLY A 136 -14.80 -13.67 -10.34
CA GLY A 136 -15.06 -12.82 -9.19
C GLY A 136 -13.81 -12.49 -8.37
N MET A 137 -12.62 -12.91 -8.81
CA MET A 137 -11.34 -12.50 -8.25
C MET A 137 -10.63 -11.57 -9.23
N LEU A 138 -9.91 -10.57 -8.75
CA LEU A 138 -9.13 -9.71 -9.63
C LEU A 138 -7.77 -10.34 -9.97
N GLU A 139 -7.40 -10.30 -11.24
CA GLU A 139 -6.02 -10.47 -11.68
C GLU A 139 -5.26 -9.15 -11.62
N ILE A 140 -3.96 -9.26 -11.33
CA ILE A 140 -3.00 -8.17 -11.31
C ILE A 140 -2.13 -8.28 -12.55
N ILE A 141 -2.29 -7.34 -13.49
CA ILE A 141 -1.64 -7.38 -14.81
C ILE A 141 -0.55 -6.30 -14.88
N THR A 142 0.62 -6.66 -15.38
CA THR A 142 1.72 -5.72 -15.62
C THR A 142 2.59 -6.20 -16.78
N ASN A 143 3.63 -5.43 -17.11
CA ASN A 143 4.69 -5.84 -18.01
C ASN A 143 5.99 -5.93 -17.23
N ASP A 144 6.73 -7.04 -17.37
CA ASP A 144 8.05 -7.21 -16.80
C ASP A 144 9.09 -7.44 -17.90
N ASN A 145 10.37 -7.40 -17.56
CA ASN A 145 11.42 -7.81 -18.48
C ASN A 145 11.18 -9.23 -18.97
N SER A 146 11.45 -9.46 -20.26
CA SER A 146 11.36 -10.81 -20.80
C SER A 146 12.40 -11.71 -20.14
N ILE A 147 11.97 -12.88 -19.67
CA ILE A 147 12.87 -13.83 -19.00
C ILE A 147 13.77 -14.61 -19.97
N LYS A 148 13.38 -14.65 -21.26
CA LYS A 148 14.12 -15.38 -22.32
C LYS A 148 15.07 -14.50 -23.12
N ALA A 149 14.79 -13.19 -23.17
CA ALA A 149 15.63 -12.29 -23.94
C ALA A 149 17.02 -12.15 -23.32
N ASP A 150 18.06 -12.11 -24.16
CA ASP A 150 19.33 -11.55 -23.76
C ASP A 150 19.23 -10.02 -23.77
N LYS A 151 19.79 -9.37 -22.74
CA LYS A 151 19.71 -7.92 -22.51
C LYS A 151 18.26 -7.35 -22.61
N PRO A 152 17.26 -7.92 -21.91
CA PRO A 152 15.84 -7.53 -22.04
C PRO A 152 15.63 -6.05 -21.76
N TYR A 153 16.34 -5.53 -20.76
CA TYR A 153 16.27 -4.14 -20.37
C TYR A 153 16.71 -3.18 -21.49
N VAL A 154 17.85 -3.46 -22.14
CA VAL A 154 18.46 -2.63 -23.18
C VAL A 154 17.61 -2.62 -24.45
N LEU A 155 17.12 -3.80 -24.84
CA LEU A 155 16.38 -3.97 -26.10
C LEU A 155 14.88 -3.70 -25.96
N GLY A 156 14.40 -3.44 -24.74
CA GLY A 156 12.99 -3.16 -24.49
C GLY A 156 12.08 -4.39 -24.61
N PHE A 157 12.62 -5.61 -24.49
CA PHE A 157 11.81 -6.82 -24.52
C PHE A 157 11.06 -7.01 -23.21
N ARG A 158 9.73 -7.07 -23.30
CA ARG A 158 8.83 -7.18 -22.16
C ARG A 158 7.87 -8.34 -22.36
N ASP A 159 7.61 -9.06 -21.28
CA ASP A 159 6.54 -10.04 -21.20
C ASP A 159 5.35 -9.42 -20.47
N ARG A 160 4.14 -9.81 -20.83
CA ARG A 160 2.97 -9.51 -19.99
C ARG A 160 2.89 -10.54 -18.89
N VAL A 161 2.84 -10.08 -17.65
CA VAL A 161 2.77 -10.93 -16.47
C VAL A 161 1.43 -10.74 -15.80
N ILE A 162 0.81 -11.85 -15.41
CA ILE A 162 -0.47 -11.89 -14.71
C ILE A 162 -0.24 -12.58 -13.37
N PHE A 163 -0.55 -11.87 -12.30
CA PHE A 163 -0.55 -12.41 -10.95
C PHE A 163 -1.98 -12.57 -10.43
N LYS A 164 -2.16 -13.47 -9.47
CA LYS A 164 -3.36 -13.61 -8.67
C LYS A 164 -3.00 -13.61 -7.20
N PHE A 165 -3.84 -13.03 -6.36
CA PHE A 165 -3.66 -13.07 -4.92
C PHE A 165 -4.36 -14.30 -4.35
N VAL A 166 -3.59 -15.27 -3.88
CA VAL A 166 -4.10 -16.55 -3.39
C VAL A 166 -3.36 -16.93 -2.12
N ASP A 167 -4.08 -17.32 -1.07
CA ASP A 167 -3.53 -17.64 0.26
C ASP A 167 -2.74 -16.48 0.87
N LYS A 168 -3.25 -15.25 0.74
CA LYS A 168 -2.60 -14.01 1.20
C LYS A 168 -1.22 -13.79 0.55
N LYS A 169 -1.00 -14.32 -0.67
CA LYS A 169 0.23 -14.21 -1.45
C LYS A 169 -0.03 -13.89 -2.91
N ILE A 170 0.79 -13.01 -3.49
CA ILE A 170 0.83 -12.71 -4.91
C ILE A 170 1.57 -13.86 -5.61
N LYS A 171 0.89 -14.54 -6.52
CA LYS A 171 1.45 -15.65 -7.30
C LYS A 171 1.36 -15.33 -8.79
N GLU A 172 2.46 -15.50 -9.52
CA GLU A 172 2.45 -15.44 -10.98
C GLU A 172 1.67 -16.64 -11.51
N ILE A 173 0.57 -16.39 -12.21
CA ILE A 173 -0.29 -17.44 -12.78
C ILE A 173 -0.08 -17.60 -14.28
N SER A 174 0.41 -16.56 -14.95
CA SER A 174 0.66 -16.58 -16.39
C SER A 174 1.70 -15.54 -16.79
N ARG A 175 2.48 -15.89 -17.82
CA ARG A 175 3.41 -15.01 -18.50
C ARG A 175 3.25 -15.20 -19.99
N LEU A 176 2.91 -14.12 -20.67
CA LEU A 176 2.79 -14.08 -22.11
C LEU A 176 4.05 -13.44 -22.70
N GLU A 177 4.86 -14.26 -23.34
CA GLU A 177 6.01 -13.84 -24.13
C GLU A 177 5.51 -13.12 -25.38
N LEU A 178 5.88 -11.85 -25.53
CA LEU A 178 5.40 -11.01 -26.63
C LEU A 178 6.29 -11.06 -27.87
N TYR A 179 7.43 -11.75 -27.78
CA TYR A 179 8.46 -11.82 -28.82
C TYR A 179 8.89 -13.26 -29.00
N THR A 180 9.09 -13.65 -30.25
CA THR A 180 9.69 -14.93 -30.62
C THR A 180 11.21 -14.91 -30.41
N GLU A 181 11.82 -16.09 -30.27
CA GLU A 181 13.28 -16.20 -30.17
C GLU A 181 13.99 -15.60 -31.39
N GLU A 182 13.44 -15.80 -32.60
CA GLU A 182 13.99 -15.25 -33.83
C GLU A 182 13.98 -13.72 -33.85
N GLU A 183 12.88 -13.09 -33.43
CA GLU A 183 12.79 -11.63 -33.32
C GLU A 183 13.77 -11.07 -32.27
N MET A 184 13.94 -11.78 -31.16
CA MET A 184 14.87 -11.40 -30.11
C MET A 184 16.31 -11.43 -30.59
N THR A 185 16.73 -12.53 -31.23
CA THR A 185 18.08 -12.69 -31.78
C THR A 185 18.35 -11.68 -32.89
N SER A 186 17.44 -11.53 -33.85
CA SER A 186 17.59 -10.60 -34.97
C SER A 186 17.80 -9.15 -34.49
N ARG A 187 17.03 -8.71 -33.49
CA ARG A 187 17.17 -7.37 -32.93
C ARG A 187 18.46 -7.18 -32.13
N LEU A 188 18.91 -8.21 -31.41
CA LEU A 188 20.19 -8.17 -30.70
C LEU A 188 21.35 -8.04 -31.68
N GLU A 189 21.37 -8.86 -32.74
CA GLU A 189 22.41 -8.80 -33.78
C GLU A 189 22.43 -7.43 -34.48
N ALA A 190 21.26 -6.89 -34.81
CA ALA A 190 21.15 -5.54 -35.38
C ALA A 190 21.72 -4.48 -34.43
N PHE A 191 21.35 -4.52 -33.15
CA PHE A 191 21.86 -3.60 -32.14
C PHE A 191 23.38 -3.70 -32.00
N GLU A 192 23.94 -4.93 -31.98
CA GLU A 192 25.37 -5.12 -31.81
C GLU A 192 26.17 -4.61 -33.00
N LYS A 193 25.66 -4.85 -34.22
CA LYS A 193 26.25 -4.31 -35.45
C LYS A 193 26.22 -2.78 -35.46
N GLU A 194 25.10 -2.16 -35.10
CA GLU A 194 25.00 -0.69 -35.15
C GLU A 194 25.89 0.03 -34.13
N ASN A 195 26.22 -0.61 -33.01
CA ASN A 195 26.90 0.05 -31.88
C ASN A 195 28.33 -0.41 -31.62
N PHE A 196 28.75 -1.56 -32.14
CA PHE A 196 30.07 -2.15 -31.85
C PHE A 196 30.86 -2.63 -33.07
N SER A 197 30.37 -2.43 -34.30
CA SER A 197 31.14 -2.64 -35.54
C SER A 197 31.72 -1.36 -36.09
#